data_AF-A0A2E3RNT4-F1
#
_entry.id   AF-A0A2E3RNT4-F1
#
_cell.length_a   1.000
_cell.length_b   1.000
_cell.length_c   1.000
_cell.angle_alpha   90.00
_cell.angle_beta   90.00
_cell.angle_gamma   90.00
#
_symmetry.space_group_name_H-M   'P 1'
#
loop_
_entity.id
_entity.type
_entity.pdbx_description
1 polymer ?
#
loop_
_entity_poly.entity_id
_entity_poly.type
_entity_poly.pdbx_seq_one_letter_code
_entity_poly.pdbx_strand_id
1 'polypeptide(L)' 'MEIVKTWAREFIDLMLIFIAIGVLVQIIFGTGDTKIPYFGAVVANLMDLIGQFGTNGLVGLIALLVIIGIFAKRTSSTA' A
#
# COMPACT_ATOMS: atom_id res chain seq x y z
N MET A 1 -6.74 1.00 25.33
CA MET A 1 -6.46 0.32 24.05
C MET A 1 -7.10 1.02 22.86
N GLU A 2 -8.32 1.57 22.97
CA GLU A 2 -8.98 2.25 21.86
C GLU A 2 -8.21 3.46 21.31
N ILE A 3 -7.62 4.29 22.19
CA ILE A 3 -6.78 5.44 21.78
C ILE A 3 -5.60 5.00 20.90
N VAL A 4 -4.92 3.90 21.25
CA VAL A 4 -3.78 3.38 20.49
C VAL A 4 -4.24 2.88 19.11
N LYS A 5 -5.40 2.20 19.05
CA LYS A 5 -5.98 1.74 17.78
C LYS A 5 -6.38 2.90 16.88
N THR A 6 -6.99 3.95 17.44
CA THR A 6 -7.38 5.16 16.70
C THR A 6 -6.15 5.88 16.16
N TRP A 7 -5.14 6.11 17.00
CA TRP A 7 -3.89 6.74 16.56
C TRP A 7 -3.19 5.94 15.46
N ALA A 8 -3.12 4.61 15.61
CA ALA A 8 -2.52 3.76 14.59
C ALA A 8 -3.28 3.82 13.26
N ARG A 9 -4.62 3.90 13.30
CA ARG A 9 -5.44 4.06 12.10
C ARG A 9 -5.17 5.40 11.41
N GLU A 10 -5.23 6.50 12.16
CA GLU A 10 -4.98 7.84 11.62
C GLU A 10 -3.56 7.96 11.04
N PHE A 11 -2.57 7.33 11.68
CA PHE A 11 -1.21 7.27 11.17
C PHE A 11 -1.12 6.47 9.86
N ILE A 12 -1.79 5.33 9.75
CA ILE A 12 -1.86 4.56 8.50
C ILE A 12 -2.51 5.40 7.40
N ASP A 13 -3.62 6.07 7.69
CA ASP A 13 -4.33 6.91 6.71
C ASP A 13 -3.42 8.04 6.19
N LEU A 14 -2.64 8.67 7.08
CA LEU A 14 -1.64 9.66 6.72
C LEU A 14 -0.54 9.06 5.83
N MET A 15 0.01 7.90 6.18
CA MET A 15 1.04 7.22 5.38
C MET A 15 0.52 6.80 4.00
N LEU A 16 -0.75 6.41 3.88
CA LEU A 16 -1.37 6.08 2.59
C LEU A 16 -1.44 7.29 1.67
N ILE A 17 -1.76 8.48 2.20
CA ILE A 17 -1.73 9.73 1.42
C ILE A 17 -0.31 10.02 0.94
N PHE A 18 0.72 9.81 1.77
CA PHE A 18 2.12 9.97 1.36
C PHE A 18 2.52 9.03 0.21
N ILE A 19 2.07 7.77 0.24
CA ILE A 19 2.30 6.81 -0.86
C ILE A 19 1.61 7.30 -2.14
N ALA A 20 0.36 7.75 -2.05
CA ALA A 20 -0.38 8.26 -3.20
C ALA A 20 0.32 9.47 -3.84
N ILE A 21 0.80 10.41 -3.03
CA ILE A 21 1.60 11.54 -3.50
C ILE A 21 2.89 11.07 -4.16
N GLY A 22 3.59 10.10 -3.56
CA GLY A 22 4.82 9.54 -4.12
C GLY A 22 4.63 8.94 -5.51
N VAL A 23 3.54 8.18 -5.70
CA VAL A 23 3.18 7.62 -7.02
C VAL A 23 2.89 8.73 -8.03
N LEU A 24 2.12 9.76 -7.66
CA LEU A 24 1.81 10.89 -8.54
C LEU A 24 3.07 11.65 -8.98
N VAL A 25 3.96 11.94 -8.02
CA VAL A 25 5.24 12.61 -8.27
C VAL A 25 6.08 11.78 -9.25
N GLN A 26 6.15 10.47 -9.06
CA GLN A 26 6.89 9.59 -9.96
C GLN A 26 6.28 9.48 -11.36
N ILE A 27 4.96 9.55 -11.49
CA ILE A 27 4.29 9.59 -12.81
C ILE A 27 4.60 10.90 -13.54
N ILE A 28 4.56 12.04 -12.84
CA ILE A 28 4.76 13.37 -13.44
C ILE A 28 6.22 13.59 -13.83
N PHE A 29 7.16 13.26 -12.95
CA PHE A 29 8.58 13.57 -13.12
C PHE A 29 9.42 12.38 -13.62
N GLY A 30 8.83 11.18 -13.68
CA GLY A 30 9.49 9.96 -14.13
C GLY A 30 10.42 9.33 -13.10
N THR A 31 11.07 8.23 -13.51
CA THR A 31 12.01 7.41 -12.70
C THR A 31 13.49 7.66 -13.00
N GLY A 32 13.82 8.73 -13.72
CA GLY A 32 15.20 9.02 -14.12
C GLY A 32 16.10 9.56 -12.99
N ASP A 33 17.42 9.53 -13.22
CA ASP A 33 18.51 9.99 -12.33
C ASP A 33 18.40 11.43 -11.78
N THR A 34 17.34 12.16 -12.14
CA THR A 34 16.78 13.31 -11.42
C THR A 34 16.18 12.88 -10.09
N LYS A 35 17.09 12.54 -9.18
CA LYS A 35 16.94 12.26 -7.74
C LYS A 35 15.75 12.99 -7.11
N ILE A 36 14.58 12.36 -7.05
CA ILE A 36 13.58 12.65 -6.03
C ILE A 36 13.91 11.74 -4.84
N PRO A 37 14.68 12.20 -3.84
CA PRO A 37 15.45 11.32 -2.96
C PRO A 37 14.60 10.42 -2.06
N TYR A 38 13.31 10.75 -1.88
CA TYR A 38 12.45 10.12 -0.87
C TYR A 38 11.26 9.35 -1.46
N PHE A 39 10.74 9.74 -2.63
CA PHE A 39 9.56 9.09 -3.21
C PHE A 39 9.89 7.92 -4.14
N GLY A 40 11.07 7.93 -4.76
CA GLY A 40 11.47 6.87 -5.71
C GLY A 40 11.55 5.47 -5.09
N ALA A 41 12.14 5.36 -3.90
CA ALA A 41 12.29 4.07 -3.21
C ALA A 41 10.94 3.50 -2.72
N VAL A 42 10.02 4.36 -2.26
CA VAL A 42 8.70 3.94 -1.78
C VAL A 42 7.89 3.34 -2.93
N VAL A 43 7.87 4.00 -4.08
CA VAL A 43 7.14 3.51 -5.26
C VAL A 43 7.85 2.28 -5.84
N ALA A 44 9.18 2.23 -5.86
CA ALA A 44 9.91 1.02 -6.29
C ALA A 44 9.53 -0.21 -5.45
N ASN A 45 9.55 -0.08 -4.12
CA ASN A 45 9.13 -1.16 -3.21
C ASN A 45 7.67 -1.60 -3.45
N LEU A 46 6.78 -0.65 -3.73
CA LEU A 46 5.38 -0.94 -4.08
C LEU A 46 5.28 -1.70 -5.40
N MET A 47 6.00 -1.25 -6.43
CA MET A 47 6.03 -1.89 -7.75
C MET A 47 6.61 -3.30 -7.70
N ASP A 48 7.64 -3.53 -6.88
CA ASP A 48 8.24 -4.84 -6.66
C ASP A 48 7.24 -5.80 -5.99
N LEU A 49 6.50 -5.33 -4.98
CA LEU A 49 5.46 -6.13 -4.34
C LEU A 49 4.35 -6.51 -5.34
N ILE A 50 3.89 -5.54 -6.13
CA ILE A 50 2.89 -5.78 -7.19
C ILE A 50 3.44 -6.76 -8.22
N GLY A 51 4.71 -6.62 -8.62
CA GLY A 51 5.40 -7.51 -9.54
C GLY A 51 5.44 -8.94 -9.01
N GLN A 52 5.73 -9.14 -7.72
CA GLN A 52 5.69 -10.46 -7.08
C GLN A 52 4.29 -11.11 -7.17
N PHE A 53 3.22 -10.33 -7.02
CA PHE A 53 1.87 -10.87 -7.22
C PHE A 53 1.61 -11.28 -8.67
N GLY A 54 2.12 -10.51 -9.64
CA GLY A 54 2.06 -10.84 -11.07
C GLY A 54 2.84 -12.10 -11.44
N THR A 55 4.07 -12.24 -10.96
CA THR A 55 4.94 -13.40 -11.23
C THR A 55 4.37 -14.70 -10.64
N ASN A 56 3.75 -14.63 -9.46
CA ASN A 56 3.10 -15.79 -8.83
C ASN A 56 1.70 -16.10 -9.40
N GLY A 57 1.18 -15.25 -10.31
CA GLY A 57 -0.08 -15.45 -11.02
C GLY A 57 -1.27 -15.72 -10.10
N LEU A 58 -1.86 -16.91 -10.23
CA LEU A 58 -3.04 -17.35 -9.46
C LEU A 58 -2.80 -17.32 -7.94
N VAL A 59 -1.60 -17.67 -7.48
CA VAL A 59 -1.27 -17.71 -6.04
C VAL A 59 -1.27 -16.30 -5.46
N GLY A 60 -0.77 -15.30 -6.21
CA GLY A 60 -0.83 -13.90 -5.80
C GLY A 60 -2.27 -13.40 -5.65
N LEU A 61 -3.15 -13.78 -6.58
CA LEU A 61 -4.57 -13.42 -6.53
C LEU A 61 -5.29 -14.05 -5.33
N ILE A 62 -5.02 -15.33 -5.05
CA ILE A 62 -5.59 -16.03 -3.89
C ILE A 62 -5.14 -15.37 -2.58
N ALA A 63 -3.86 -15.02 -2.46
CA ALA A 63 -3.35 -14.31 -1.28
C ALA A 63 -4.07 -12.97 -1.05
N LEU A 64 -4.28 -12.19 -2.11
CA LEU A 64 -5.03 -10.93 -2.03
C LEU A 64 -6.48 -11.15 -1.60
N LEU A 65 -7.17 -12.14 -2.18
CA LEU A 65 -8.55 -12.48 -1.82
C LEU A 65 -8.68 -12.88 -0.35
N VAL A 66 -7.71 -13.65 0.18
CA VAL A 66 -7.67 -14.03 1.60
C VAL A 66 -7.51 -12.80 2.49
N ILE A 67 -6.58 -11.89 2.16
CA ILE A 67 -6.36 -10.65 2.91
C ILE A 67 -7.65 -9.81 2.95
N ILE A 68 -8.28 -9.59 1.79
CA ILE A 68 -9.54 -8.84 1.67
C ILE A 68 -10.65 -9.52 2.47
N GLY A 69 -10.78 -10.86 2.37
CA GLY A 69 -11.79 -11.62 3.10
C GLY A 69 -11.66 -11.51 4.61
N ILE A 70 -10.42 -11.54 5.13
CA ILE A 70 -10.16 -11.32 6.56
C ILE A 70 -10.53 -9.89 6.97
N PHE A 71 -10.19 -8.89 6.15
CA PHE A 71 -10.49 -7.50 6.46
C PHE A 71 -12.00 -7.20 6.45
N ALA A 72 -12.73 -7.70 5.44
CA ALA A 72 -14.17 -7.54 5.31
C ALA A 72 -14.95 -8.26 6.43
N LYS A 73 -14.49 -9.42 6.89
CA LYS A 73 -15.13 -10.13 8.01
C LYS A 73 -15.04 -9.35 9.33
N ARG A 74 -13.95 -8.61 9.56
CA ARG A 74 -13.77 -7.80 10.77
C ARG A 74 -14.73 -6.63 10.82
N THR A 75 -15.09 -6.05 9.67
CA THR A 75 -16.05 -4.93 9.62
C THR A 75 -17.48 -5.37 9.92
N SER A 76 -17.88 -6.58 9.49
CA SER A 76 -19.23 -7.11 9.69
C SER A 76 -19.54 -7.58 11.10
N SER A 77 -18.53 -7.84 11.93
CA SER A 77 -18.72 -8.28 13.33
C SER A 77 -18.94 -7.12 14.32
N THR A 78 -19.01 -5.88 13.82
CA THR A 78 -19.21 -4.66 14.61
C THR A 78 -20.59 -4.03 14.42
N ALA A 79 -21.53 -4.75 13.80
CA ALA A 79 -22.94 -4.39 13.69
C ALA A 79 -23.79 -5.27 14.62
#